data_AF-A0A4Y7KUY8-F1
#
_entry.id   AF-A0A4Y7KUY8-F1
#
_cell.length_a   1.000
_cell.length_b   1.000
_cell.length_c   1.000
_cell.angle_alpha   90.00
_cell.angle_beta   90.00
_cell.angle_gamma   90.00
#
_symmetry.space_group_name_H-M   'P 1'
#
loop_
_entity.id
_entity.type
_entity.pdbx_description
1 polymer ?
#
loop_
_entity_poly.entity_id
_entity_poly.type
_entity_poly.pdbx_seq_one_letter_code
_entity_poly.pdbx_strand_id
1 'polypeptide(L)'
;MSSLPPMMKMKMCFNPSCERDTKSETTYRKGWRLRTGDSAQLCETCASAYDSGRFCDMFHSSAAGWRNCESCGKRLHCGCIVSTQSFVLLDAGGVDCMSCARKNVMMAARGGEFDWLRKNPKA
;
A
#
# COMPACT_ATOMS: atom_id res chain seq x y z
N MET A 1 32.68 -7.47 35.87
CA MET A 1 31.33 -7.11 35.40
C MET A 1 31.17 -7.63 33.99
N SER A 2 30.62 -8.83 33.85
CA SER A 2 30.45 -9.49 32.55
C SER A 2 29.31 -8.79 31.82
N SER A 3 29.64 -8.09 30.73
CA SER A 3 28.66 -7.45 29.84
C SER A 3 27.73 -8.52 29.27
N LEU A 4 26.45 -8.43 29.62
CA LEU A 4 25.39 -9.22 28.99
C LEU A 4 25.37 -8.92 27.48
N PRO A 5 25.20 -9.94 26.61
CA PRO A 5 25.02 -9.69 25.19
C PRO A 5 23.78 -8.81 24.99
N PRO A 6 23.80 -7.86 24.05
CA PRO A 6 22.62 -7.07 23.74
C PRO A 6 21.50 -8.04 23.36
N MET A 7 20.42 -8.04 24.15
CA MET A 7 19.23 -8.81 23.85
C MET A 7 18.84 -8.49 22.40
N MET A 8 19.02 -9.46 21.50
CA MET A 8 18.49 -9.35 20.15
C MET A 8 16.99 -9.11 20.33
N LYS A 9 16.52 -7.89 20.03
CA LYS A 9 15.08 -7.64 19.93
C LYS A 9 14.56 -8.71 18.99
N MET A 10 13.78 -9.67 19.49
CA MET A 10 13.07 -10.63 18.67
C MET A 10 12.11 -9.83 17.80
N LYS A 11 12.59 -9.49 16.61
CA LYS A 11 11.78 -8.86 15.57
C LYS A 11 10.79 -9.95 15.18
N MET A 12 9.51 -9.71 15.42
CA MET A 12 8.46 -10.61 14.96
C MET A 12 7.81 -9.99 13.73
N CYS A 13 7.19 -10.83 12.90
CA CYS A 13 6.42 -10.33 11.78
C CYS A 13 5.26 -9.47 12.28
N PHE A 14 5.12 -8.28 11.73
CA PHE A 14 4.08 -7.31 12.10
C PHE A 14 2.70 -7.66 11.52
N ASN A 15 2.60 -8.73 10.73
CA ASN A 15 1.32 -9.28 10.32
C ASN A 15 0.75 -10.16 11.46
N PRO A 16 -0.35 -9.78 12.12
CA PRO A 16 -0.94 -10.56 13.21
C PRO A 16 -1.48 -11.91 12.75
N SER A 17 -1.82 -12.05 11.47
CA SER A 17 -2.26 -13.31 10.84
C SER A 17 -1.09 -14.12 10.27
N CYS A 18 0.16 -13.80 10.64
CA CYS A 18 1.32 -14.57 10.20
C CYS A 18 1.42 -15.87 11.01
N GLU A 19 1.08 -16.99 10.39
CA GLU A 19 1.13 -18.32 11.01
C GLU A 19 2.53 -18.97 11.01
N ARG A 20 3.54 -18.30 10.43
CA ARG A 20 4.91 -18.84 10.36
C ARG A 20 5.64 -18.66 11.70
N ASP A 21 6.31 -19.72 12.15
CA ASP A 21 7.30 -19.65 13.23
C ASP A 21 8.50 -18.81 12.78
N THR A 22 8.46 -17.51 13.05
CA THR A 22 9.53 -16.58 12.64
C THR A 22 10.77 -16.62 13.55
N LYS A 23 10.84 -17.57 14.49
CA LYS A 23 11.96 -17.69 15.45
C LYS A 23 13.33 -17.96 14.79
N SER A 24 13.35 -18.51 13.57
CA SER A 24 14.57 -18.81 12.82
C SER A 24 14.90 -17.80 11.72
N GLU A 25 14.03 -16.81 11.49
CA GLU A 25 14.16 -15.90 10.35
C GLU A 25 15.15 -14.77 10.67
N THR A 26 16.31 -14.82 10.05
CA THR A 26 17.41 -13.88 10.33
C THR A 26 17.23 -12.54 9.61
N THR A 27 16.36 -12.49 8.60
CA THR A 27 16.18 -11.33 7.71
C THR A 27 14.71 -10.92 7.61
N TYR A 28 14.38 -9.76 8.18
CA TYR A 28 13.09 -9.11 8.02
C TYR A 28 13.18 -8.00 6.98
N ARG A 29 12.12 -7.81 6.20
CA ARG A 29 12.01 -6.71 5.24
C ARG A 29 11.03 -5.65 5.74
N LYS A 30 11.18 -4.43 5.21
CA LYS A 30 10.33 -3.30 5.56
C LYS A 30 9.01 -3.37 4.79
N GLY A 31 7.89 -3.26 5.49
CA GLY A 31 6.55 -3.14 4.94
C GLY A 31 6.04 -1.70 4.98
N TRP A 32 4.73 -1.55 5.24
CA TRP A 32 4.06 -0.27 5.32
C TRP A 32 4.60 0.63 6.45
N ARG A 33 4.34 1.93 6.32
CA ARG A 33 4.67 2.92 7.35
C ARG A 33 3.71 2.81 8.53
N LEU A 34 4.26 2.73 9.72
CA LEU A 34 3.53 2.77 10.99
C LEU A 34 3.18 4.21 11.36
N ARG A 35 2.21 4.38 12.25
CA ARG A 35 1.85 5.69 12.83
C ARG A 35 2.99 6.34 13.61
N THR A 36 3.96 5.55 14.08
CA THR A 36 5.18 6.06 14.71
C THR A 36 6.18 6.67 13.71
N GLY A 37 5.97 6.49 12.41
CA GLY A 37 6.90 6.86 11.34
C GLY A 37 7.86 5.74 10.91
N ASP A 38 7.99 4.70 11.73
CA ASP A 38 8.79 3.52 11.43
C ASP A 38 8.17 2.66 10.31
N SER A 39 8.89 1.63 9.87
CA SER A 39 8.37 0.63 8.93
C SER A 39 8.00 -0.65 9.67
N ALA A 40 6.87 -1.25 9.28
CA ALA A 40 6.49 -2.59 9.73
C ALA A 40 7.60 -3.59 9.36
N GLN A 41 7.95 -4.49 10.28
CA GLN A 41 8.90 -5.57 10.00
C GLN A 41 8.12 -6.80 9.56
N LEU A 42 8.38 -7.29 8.36
CA LEU A 42 7.68 -8.42 7.78
C LEU A 42 8.66 -9.56 7.52
N CYS A 43 8.22 -10.81 7.73
CA CYS A 43 8.90 -11.97 7.22
C CYS A 43 8.93 -11.96 5.69
N GLU A 44 9.76 -12.79 5.08
CA GLU A 44 9.96 -12.80 3.63
C GLU A 44 8.65 -12.99 2.85
N THR A 45 7.77 -13.87 3.34
CA THR A 45 6.47 -14.15 2.69
C THR A 45 5.49 -12.98 2.81
N CYS A 46 5.39 -12.37 4.00
CA CYS A 46 4.51 -11.22 4.19
C CYS A 46 5.02 -10.00 3.40
N ALA A 47 6.33 -9.80 3.35
CA ALA A 47 6.94 -8.74 2.58
C ALA A 47 6.71 -8.94 1.07
N SER A 48 6.87 -10.16 0.56
CA SER A 48 6.60 -10.47 -0.86
C SER A 48 5.15 -10.22 -1.25
N ALA A 49 4.20 -10.58 -0.38
CA ALA A 49 2.79 -10.25 -0.56
C ALA A 49 2.53 -8.73 -0.54
N TYR A 50 3.24 -7.99 0.31
CA TYR A 50 3.16 -6.53 0.37
C TYR A 50 3.69 -5.86 -0.90
N ASP A 51 4.88 -6.24 -1.36
CA ASP A 51 5.51 -5.65 -2.55
C ASP A 51 4.74 -5.93 -3.84
N SER A 52 4.11 -7.12 -3.94
CA SER A 52 3.23 -7.45 -5.06
C SER A 52 1.86 -6.78 -4.99
N GLY A 53 1.57 -6.04 -3.92
CA GLY A 53 0.30 -5.35 -3.71
C GLY A 53 -0.88 -6.31 -3.50
N ARG A 54 -0.61 -7.51 -2.95
CA ARG A 54 -1.59 -8.58 -2.68
C ARG A 54 -1.75 -8.91 -1.20
N PHE A 55 -1.08 -8.17 -0.31
CA PHE A 55 -1.11 -8.43 1.13
C PHE A 55 -2.54 -8.51 1.68
N CYS A 56 -3.38 -7.51 1.40
CA CYS A 56 -4.76 -7.52 1.89
C CYS A 56 -5.59 -8.62 1.24
N ASP A 57 -5.35 -8.96 -0.03
CA ASP A 57 -6.08 -10.05 -0.70
C ASP A 57 -5.78 -11.40 -0.03
N MET A 58 -4.56 -11.58 0.47
CA MET A 58 -4.15 -12.81 1.14
C MET A 58 -4.60 -12.86 2.61
N PHE A 59 -4.35 -11.79 3.37
CA PHE A 59 -4.47 -11.83 4.83
C PHE A 59 -5.73 -11.15 5.36
N HIS A 60 -6.41 -10.33 4.55
CA HIS A 60 -7.63 -9.60 4.95
C HIS A 60 -8.80 -9.84 3.97
N SER A 61 -8.82 -10.98 3.28
CA SER A 61 -9.81 -11.29 2.23
C SER A 61 -11.27 -11.16 2.69
N SER A 62 -11.53 -11.53 3.95
CA SER A 62 -12.83 -11.51 4.64
C SER A 62 -13.09 -10.24 5.46
N ALA A 63 -12.16 -9.31 5.54
CA ALA A 63 -12.35 -8.05 6.26
C ALA A 63 -13.44 -7.18 5.58
N ALA A 64 -14.01 -6.22 6.30
CA ALA A 64 -14.89 -5.21 5.72
C ALA A 64 -14.10 -4.13 4.94
N GLY A 65 -14.79 -3.21 4.28
CA GLY A 65 -14.15 -2.04 3.65
C GLY A 65 -13.51 -2.29 2.28
N TRP A 66 -13.76 -3.45 1.66
CA TRP A 66 -13.37 -3.68 0.28
C TRP A 66 -14.21 -2.86 -0.69
N ARG A 67 -13.53 -2.23 -1.65
CA ARG A 67 -14.12 -1.52 -2.78
C ARG A 67 -13.43 -1.94 -4.07
N ASN A 68 -13.97 -1.52 -5.21
CA ASN A 68 -13.38 -1.73 -6.51
C ASN A 68 -12.84 -0.41 -7.05
N CYS A 69 -11.70 -0.47 -7.74
CA CYS A 69 -11.19 0.65 -8.52
C CYS A 69 -12.22 1.02 -9.59
N GLU A 70 -12.63 2.29 -9.64
CA GLU A 70 -13.61 2.76 -10.62
C GLU A 70 -13.11 2.57 -12.06
N SER A 71 -11.81 2.74 -12.29
CA SER A 71 -11.21 2.62 -13.64
C SER A 71 -10.98 1.19 -14.15
N CYS A 72 -10.69 0.21 -13.27
CA CYS A 72 -10.26 -1.13 -13.71
C CYS A 72 -10.89 -2.31 -12.95
N GLY A 73 -11.77 -2.03 -11.99
CA GLY A 73 -12.43 -3.05 -11.18
C GLY A 73 -11.53 -3.76 -10.16
N LYS A 74 -10.21 -3.46 -10.11
CA LYS A 74 -9.29 -4.07 -9.13
C LYS A 74 -9.83 -3.89 -7.71
N ARG A 75 -9.86 -4.96 -6.92
CA ARG A 75 -10.28 -4.94 -5.52
C ARG A 75 -9.26 -4.17 -4.66
N LEU A 76 -9.73 -3.31 -3.78
CA LEU A 76 -8.94 -2.42 -2.92
C LEU A 76 -9.50 -2.44 -1.50
N HIS A 77 -8.65 -2.70 -0.51
CA HIS A 77 -9.05 -2.74 0.89
C HIS A 77 -8.92 -1.34 1.51
N CYS A 78 -10.04 -0.64 1.62
CA CYS A 78 -10.10 0.70 2.21
C CYS A 78 -10.09 0.61 3.75
N GLY A 79 -9.64 1.67 4.43
CA GLY A 79 -9.57 1.70 5.89
C GLY A 79 -8.46 0.82 6.50
N CYS A 80 -7.58 0.24 5.67
CA CYS A 80 -6.45 -0.56 6.12
C CYS A 80 -5.14 0.20 5.95
N ILE A 81 -4.33 0.31 7.03
CA ILE A 81 -3.04 1.02 6.98
C ILE A 81 -2.09 0.47 5.91
N VAL A 82 -2.18 -0.84 5.65
CA VAL A 82 -1.37 -1.54 4.63
C VAL A 82 -1.62 -0.97 3.23
N SER A 83 -2.87 -0.61 2.93
CA SER A 83 -3.33 -0.17 1.60
C SER A 83 -3.32 1.35 1.44
N THR A 84 -2.84 2.11 2.42
CA THR A 84 -2.87 3.58 2.42
C THR A 84 -2.20 4.21 1.19
N GLN A 85 -1.23 3.52 0.60
CA GLN A 85 -0.50 3.96 -0.59
C GLN A 85 -0.85 3.17 -1.85
N SER A 86 -1.90 2.33 -1.82
CA SER A 86 -2.29 1.50 -2.98
C SER A 86 -3.45 2.06 -3.79
N PHE A 87 -4.10 3.13 -3.32
CA PHE A 87 -5.21 3.79 -4.00
C PHE A 87 -5.28 5.29 -3.67
N VAL A 88 -6.09 6.03 -4.43
CA VAL A 88 -6.51 7.41 -4.15
C VAL A 88 -8.03 7.47 -3.99
N LEU A 89 -8.51 8.44 -3.22
CA LEU A 89 -9.92 8.80 -3.17
C LEU A 89 -10.23 9.75 -4.32
N LEU A 90 -11.40 9.60 -4.93
CA LEU A 90 -11.88 10.48 -6.00
C LEU A 90 -12.80 11.56 -5.42
N ASP A 91 -12.76 12.76 -5.98
CA ASP A 91 -13.54 13.92 -5.50
C ASP A 91 -15.07 13.69 -5.61
N ALA A 92 -15.50 12.98 -6.64
CA ALA A 92 -16.90 12.58 -6.83
C ALA A 92 -17.31 11.34 -5.99
N GLY A 93 -16.41 10.88 -5.10
CA GLY A 93 -16.53 9.61 -4.41
C GLY A 93 -16.02 8.42 -5.22
N GLY A 94 -15.77 7.31 -4.51
CA GLY A 94 -15.13 6.12 -5.09
C GLY A 94 -13.61 6.10 -4.84
N VAL A 95 -12.95 5.13 -5.45
CA VAL A 95 -11.49 4.94 -5.33
C VAL A 95 -10.88 4.52 -6.66
N ASP A 96 -9.66 4.96 -6.90
CA ASP A 96 -8.85 4.45 -8.00
C ASP A 96 -7.55 3.83 -7.48
N CYS A 97 -7.14 2.70 -8.05
CA CYS A 97 -5.84 2.13 -7.74
C CYS A 97 -4.73 3.09 -8.21
N MET A 98 -3.57 3.09 -7.54
CA MET A 98 -2.47 4.00 -7.90
C MET A 98 -2.04 3.93 -9.37
N SER A 99 -2.14 2.75 -9.99
CA SER A 99 -1.81 2.58 -11.41
C SER A 99 -2.79 3.31 -12.33
N CYS A 100 -4.08 3.34 -12.00
CA CYS A 100 -5.09 4.08 -12.77
C CYS A 100 -5.01 5.58 -12.46
N ALA A 101 -4.88 5.95 -11.19
CA ALA A 101 -4.71 7.33 -10.77
C ALA A 101 -3.54 8.02 -11.49
N ARG A 102 -2.38 7.34 -11.58
CA ARG A 102 -1.21 7.86 -12.30
C ARG A 102 -1.47 8.07 -13.80
N LYS A 103 -2.24 7.18 -14.45
CA LYS A 103 -2.61 7.36 -15.86
C LYS A 103 -3.53 8.57 -16.04
N ASN A 104 -4.50 8.73 -15.14
CA ASN A 104 -5.49 9.82 -15.21
C ASN A 104 -4.86 11.20 -14.98
N VAL A 105 -3.89 11.33 -14.06
CA VAL A 105 -3.13 12.58 -13.89
C VAL A 105 -2.36 12.97 -15.15
N MET A 106 -1.73 11.99 -15.82
CA MET A 106 -1.01 12.23 -17.08
C MET A 106 -1.97 12.64 -18.22
N MET A 107 -3.19 12.11 -18.23
CA MET A 107 -4.23 12.48 -19.21
C MET A 107 -4.83 13.86 -18.90
N ALA A 108 -5.01 14.22 -17.63
CA ALA A 108 -5.49 15.53 -17.21
C ALA A 108 -4.48 16.65 -17.55
N ALA A 109 -3.18 16.40 -17.35
CA ALA A 109 -2.12 17.32 -17.77
C ALA A 109 -2.10 17.54 -19.30
N ARG A 110 -2.42 16.50 -20.08
CA ARG A 110 -2.54 16.58 -21.55
C ARG A 110 -3.88 17.15 -22.02
N GLY A 111 -4.94 17.05 -21.24
CA GLY A 111 -6.27 17.54 -21.60
C GLY A 111 -6.48 19.01 -21.23
N GLY A 112 -5.94 19.45 -20.09
CA GLY A 112 -6.15 20.80 -19.56
C GLY A 112 -5.55 21.90 -20.44
N GLU A 113 -4.33 21.69 -20.94
CA GLU A 113 -3.65 22.68 -21.79
C GLU A 113 -4.29 22.78 -23.18
N PHE A 114 -4.56 21.64 -23.81
CA PHE A 114 -5.16 21.60 -25.15
C PHE A 114 -6.62 22.08 -25.17
N ASP A 115 -7.40 21.82 -24.12
CA ASP A 115 -8.80 22.29 -24.05
C ASP A 115 -8.87 23.80 -23.72
N TRP A 116 -7.92 24.33 -22.95
CA TRP A 116 -7.81 25.79 -22.73
C TRP A 116 -7.33 26.53 -23.98
N LEU A 117 -6.31 26.02 -24.67
CA LEU A 117 -5.81 26.59 -25.93
C LEU A 117 -6.87 26.51 -27.05
N ARG A 118 -7.67 25.44 -27.11
CA ARG A 118 -8.81 25.34 -28.02
C ARG A 118 -9.88 26.40 -27.72
N LYS A 119 -10.16 26.66 -26.45
CA LYS A 119 -11.18 27.63 -26.02
C LYS A 119 -10.68 29.08 -26.10
N ASN A 120 -9.37 29.32 -26.14
CA ASN A 120 -8.77 30.65 -26.20
C ASN A 120 -7.71 30.72 -27.33
N PRO A 121 -8.13 30.65 -28.61
CA PRO A 121 -7.21 30.57 -29.75
C PRO A 121 -6.40 31.87 -30.02
N LYS A 122 -6.52 32.89 -29.16
CA LYS A 122 -5.86 34.20 -29.29
C LYS A 122 -5.02 34.59 -28.07
N ALA A 123 -4.77 33.65 -27.16
CA ALA A 123 -3.79 33.83 -26.09
C ALA A 123 -2.36 33.62 -26.63
#